data_AF-A0A2D7JIW6-F1
#
_entry.id   AF-A0A2D7JIW6-F1
#
_cell.length_a   1.000
_cell.length_b   1.000
_cell.length_c   1.000
_cell.angle_alpha   90.00
_cell.angle_beta   90.00
_cell.angle_gamma   90.00
#
_symmetry.space_group_name_H-M   'P 1'
#
loop_
_entity.id
_entity.type
_entity.pdbx_description
1 polymer ?
#
loop_
_entity_poly.entity_id
_entity_poly.type
_entity_poly.pdbx_seq_one_letter_code
_entity_poly.pdbx_strand_id
1 'polypeptide(L)' 'MDKLFFAVGSVAVFEGFFLAIAPGRIQKILESLNKVSSLELSRIGLIVMGSGIAIMMITDI' A
#
# COMPACT_ATOMS: atom_id res chain seq x y z
N MET A 1 3.26 16.84 -14.48
CA MET A 1 1.86 16.61 -14.04
C MET A 1 1.31 15.30 -14.59
N ASP A 2 1.38 15.04 -15.90
CA ASP A 2 0.77 13.82 -16.50
C ASP A 2 1.29 12.50 -15.94
N LYS A 3 2.61 12.41 -15.68
CA LYS A 3 3.22 11.21 -15.09
C LYS A 3 2.76 10.95 -13.65
N LEU A 4 2.48 12.00 -12.88
CA LEU A 4 2.01 11.90 -11.50
C LEU A 4 0.55 11.42 -11.46
N PHE A 5 -0.31 12.01 -12.29
CA PHE A 5 -1.70 11.55 -12.42
C PHE A 5 -1.81 10.14 -12.98
N PHE A 6 -0.93 9.76 -13.90
CA PHE A 6 -0.85 8.38 -14.39
C PHE A 6 -0.41 7.41 -13.29
N ALA A 7 0.62 7.76 -12.49
CA ALA A 7 1.07 6.92 -11.39
C ALA A 7 -0.02 6.74 -10.32
N VAL A 8 -0.64 7.84 -9.87
CA VAL A 8 -1.71 7.81 -8.87
C VAL A 8 -2.95 7.09 -9.40
N GLY A 9 -3.34 7.36 -10.64
CA GLY A 9 -4.45 6.68 -11.31
C GLY A 9 -4.22 5.18 -11.50
N SER A 10 -3.00 4.79 -11.85
CA SER A 10 -2.61 3.37 -12.00
C SER A 10 -2.70 2.65 -10.66
N VAL A 11 -2.14 3.21 -9.58
CA VAL A 11 -2.23 2.63 -8.22
C VAL A 11 -3.68 2.47 -7.78
N ALA A 12 -4.50 3.52 -7.94
CA ALA A 12 -5.91 3.47 -7.57
C ALA A 12 -6.70 2.41 -8.36
N VAL A 13 -6.43 2.26 -9.66
CA VAL A 13 -7.05 1.23 -10.50
C VAL A 13 -6.58 -0.16 -10.11
N PHE A 14 -5.28 -0.37 -9.85
CA PHE A 14 -4.75 -1.68 -9.47
C PHE A 14 -5.26 -2.12 -8.09
N GLU A 15 -5.28 -1.23 -7.11
CA GLU A 15 -5.83 -1.53 -5.78
C GLU A 15 -7.33 -1.82 -5.87
N GLY A 16 -8.09 -0.97 -6.58
CA GLY A 16 -9.54 -1.16 -6.82
C GLY A 16 -9.85 -2.44 -7.59
N PHE A 17 -9.04 -2.80 -8.57
CA PHE A 17 -9.18 -4.04 -9.36
C PHE A 17 -8.87 -5.29 -8.53
N PHE A 18 -7.83 -5.24 -7.69
CA PHE A 18 -7.53 -6.33 -6.75
C PHE A 18 -8.67 -6.54 -5.74
N LEU A 19 -9.24 -5.44 -5.25
CA LEU A 19 -10.43 -5.43 -4.40
C LEU A 19 -11.64 -6.06 -5.12
N ALA A 20 -11.84 -5.74 -6.40
CA ALA A 20 -12.97 -6.22 -7.20
C ALA A 20 -12.86 -7.70 -7.62
N ILE A 21 -11.66 -8.18 -7.96
CA ILE A 21 -11.44 -9.57 -8.40
C ILE A 21 -11.46 -10.55 -7.24
N ALA A 22 -10.99 -10.13 -6.06
CA ALA A 22 -10.80 -11.03 -4.94
C ALA A 22 -11.42 -10.50 -3.64
N PRO A 23 -12.74 -10.21 -3.62
CA PRO A 23 -13.39 -9.60 -2.45
C PRO A 23 -13.29 -10.50 -1.21
N GLY A 24 -13.37 -11.82 -1.37
CA GLY A 24 -13.18 -12.78 -0.28
C GLY A 24 -11.74 -12.88 0.26
N ARG A 25 -10.75 -12.36 -0.47
CA ARG A 25 -9.36 -12.30 0.01
C ARG A 25 -9.13 -11.12 0.95
N ILE A 26 -9.90 -10.04 0.82
CA ILE A 26 -9.87 -8.91 1.77
C ILE A 26 -10.18 -9.38 3.18
N GLN A 27 -11.23 -10.19 3.35
CA GLN A 27 -11.57 -10.76 4.66
C GLN A 27 -10.46 -11.65 5.21
N LYS A 28 -9.85 -12.51 4.38
CA LYS A 28 -8.70 -13.34 4.80
C LYS A 28 -7.47 -12.52 5.17
N ILE A 29 -7.21 -11.43 4.45
CA ILE A 29 -6.10 -10.51 4.74
C ILE A 29 -6.39 -9.76 6.02
N LEU A 30 -7.60 -9.23 6.22
CA LEU A 30 -8.01 -8.59 7.46
C LEU A 30 -7.94 -9.54 8.66
N GLU A 31 -8.39 -10.79 8.53
CA GLU A 31 -8.22 -11.81 9.57
C GLU A 31 -6.74 -12.11 9.86
N SER A 32 -5.89 -12.10 8.83
CA SER A 32 -4.44 -12.30 9.00
C SER A 32 -3.80 -11.08 9.67
N LEU A 33 -4.20 -9.86 9.32
CA LEU A 33 -3.74 -8.62 9.92
C LEU A 33 -4.24 -8.46 11.36
N ASN A 34 -5.43 -8.96 11.68
CA ASN A 34 -5.98 -8.95 13.03
C ASN A 34 -5.28 -9.96 13.96
N LYS A 35 -4.60 -10.97 13.40
CA LYS A 35 -3.70 -11.88 14.13
C LYS A 35 -2.31 -11.29 14.36
N VAL A 36 -1.94 -10.24 13.63
CA VAL A 36 -0.68 -9.52 13.79
C VAL A 36 -0.85 -8.50 14.91
N SER A 37 0.13 -8.41 15.82
CA SER A 37 0.07 -7.47 16.94
C SER A 37 0.06 -6.02 16.44
N SER A 38 -0.64 -5.12 17.13
CA SER A 38 -0.68 -3.69 16.81
C SER A 38 0.73 -3.06 16.75
N LEU A 39 1.67 -3.59 17.52
CA LEU A 39 3.08 -3.19 17.51
C LEU A 39 3.79 -3.60 16.19
N GLU A 40 3.51 -4.79 15.69
CA GLU A 40 4.10 -5.31 14.45
C GLU A 40 3.51 -4.60 13.23
N LEU A 41 2.20 -4.38 13.22
CA LEU A 41 1.52 -3.60 12.18
C LEU A 41 2.07 -2.17 12.13
N SER A 42 2.29 -1.55 13.29
CA SER A 42 2.92 -0.22 13.40
C SER A 42 4.33 -0.21 12.83
N ARG A 43 5.18 -1.20 13.15
CA ARG A 43 6.54 -1.31 12.57
C ARG A 43 6.52 -1.47 11.06
N ILE A 44 5.63 -2.32 10.54
CA ILE A 44 5.48 -2.51 9.09
C ILE A 44 5.08 -1.19 8.42
N GLY A 45 4.08 -0.49 8.97
CA GLY A 45 3.67 0.82 8.48
C GLY A 45 4.80 1.85 8.49
N LEU A 46 5.61 1.85 9.56
CA LEU A 46 6.76 2.76 9.71
C LEU A 46 7.85 2.47 8.66
N ILE A 47 8.15 1.19 8.39
CA ILE A 47 9.14 0.77 7.39
C ILE A 47 8.67 1.14 5.98
N VAL A 48 7.39 0.87 5.67
CA VAL A 48 6.80 1.20 4.36
C VAL A 48 6.85 2.71 4.12
N MET A 49 6.41 3.51 5.10
CA MET A 49 6.47 4.97 5.03
C MET A 49 7.91 5.48 4.90
N GLY A 50 8.83 4.97 5.71
CA GLY A 50 10.24 5.33 5.64
C GLY A 50 10.88 5.00 4.28
N SER A 51 10.52 3.86 3.68
CA SER A 51 10.99 3.49 2.34
C SER A 51 10.49 4.45 1.26
N GLY A 52 9.23 4.87 1.32
CA GLY A 52 8.66 5.84 0.37
C GLY A 52 9.36 7.20 0.46
N ILE A 53 9.64 7.67 1.68
CA ILE A 53 10.39 8.91 1.91
C ILE A 53 11.83 8.78 1.41
N ALA A 54 12.50 7.66 1.69
CA ALA A 54 13.87 7.42 1.24
C ALA A 54 13.97 7.39 -0.29
N ILE A 55 13.02 6.74 -0.97
CA ILE A 55 12.93 6.75 -2.44
C ILE A 55 12.69 8.18 -2.94
N MET A 56 11.78 8.94 -2.33
CA MET A 56 11.57 10.36 -2.68
C MET A 56 12.81 11.22 -2.45
N MET A 57 13.68 10.91 -1.49
CA MET A 57 14.92 11.66 -1.28
C MET A 57 16.02 11.34 -2.30
N ILE A 58 16.06 10.11 -2.82
CA ILE A 58 17.09 9.67 -3.78
C ILE A 58 16.69 10.00 -5.21
N THR A 59 15.39 10.10 -5.46
CA THR A 59 14.85 10.47 -6.78
C THR A 59 14.53 11.96 -6.74
N ASP A 60 15.04 12.77 -7.67
CA ASP A 60 14.73 14.22 -7.79
C ASP A 60 13.25 14.47 -8.25
N ILE A 61 12.29 13.76 -7.67
CA ILE A 61 10.84 13.89 -7.90
C ILE A 61 10.23 14.87 -6.89
#